data_AF-A0AAE1GLF6-F1
#
_entry.id   AF-A0AAE1GLF6-F1
#
_cell.length_a   1.000
_cell.length_b   1.000
_cell.length_c   1.000
_cell.angle_alpha   90.00
_cell.angle_beta   90.00
_cell.angle_gamma   90.00
#
_symmetry.space_group_name_H-M   'P 1'
#
loop_
_entity.id
_entity.type
_entity.pdbx_description
1 polymer ?
#
loop_
_entity_poly.entity_id
_entity_poly.type
_entity_poly.pdbx_seq_one_letter_code
_entity_poly.pdbx_strand_id
1 'polypeptide(L)'
;MHGMKESGATTAAIARELGVTLKARRTTALFTQPEWVRQWFTEHPEIEVLYWPAYSPDLNPIENCWGNIVNSWDPAQERTPLQLLQHTMTEWERFRRNDGIIYKIVGSVSDRLHEVIAHDGGWTHY
;
A
#
# COMPACT_ATOMS: atom_id res chain seq x y z
N MET A 1 -6.72 26.22 -1.23
CA MET A 1 -5.60 25.30 -1.50
C MET A 1 -4.69 25.17 -0.28
N HIS A 2 -5.23 24.66 0.82
CA HIS A 2 -4.47 24.41 2.04
C HIS A 2 -5.14 23.25 2.76
N GLY A 3 -4.38 22.22 3.13
CA GLY A 3 -4.89 21.12 3.95
C GLY A 3 -4.81 19.74 3.32
N MET A 4 -3.60 19.27 2.98
CA MET A 4 -3.32 17.82 2.82
C MET A 4 -1.90 17.45 3.28
N LYS A 5 -1.26 18.25 4.15
CA LYS A 5 0.10 17.96 4.67
C LYS A 5 0.17 17.47 6.11
N GLU A 6 -0.94 17.40 6.85
CA GLU A 6 -0.89 17.15 8.31
C GLU A 6 -1.23 15.72 8.76
N SER A 7 -1.87 14.87 7.95
CA SER A 7 -2.35 13.57 8.44
C SER A 7 -1.27 12.53 8.73
N GLY A 8 -0.09 12.66 8.09
CA GLY A 8 1.04 11.75 8.30
C GLY A 8 1.73 11.95 9.66
N ALA A 9 1.87 13.21 10.08
CA ALA A 9 2.46 13.57 11.36
C ALA A 9 1.61 13.07 12.55
N THR A 10 0.28 13.10 12.40
CA THR A 10 -0.66 12.65 13.43
C THR A 10 -0.59 11.14 13.67
N THR A 11 -0.44 10.35 12.61
CA THR A 11 -0.47 8.87 12.72
C THR A 11 0.80 8.34 13.41
N ALA A 12 1.96 8.88 13.06
CA ALA A 12 3.24 8.51 13.70
C ALA A 12 3.30 8.99 15.16
N ALA A 13 2.79 10.18 15.45
CA ALA A 13 2.70 10.69 16.82
C ALA A 13 1.80 9.82 17.72
N ILE A 14 0.65 9.39 17.21
CA ILE A 14 -0.27 8.49 17.92
C ILE A 14 0.38 7.12 18.14
N ALA A 15 1.05 6.56 17.13
CA ALA A 15 1.75 5.28 17.25
C ALA A 15 2.83 5.32 18.34
N ARG A 16 3.58 6.43 18.42
CA ARG A 16 4.58 6.67 19.46
C ARG A 16 3.96 6.79 20.86
N GLU A 17 2.82 7.46 20.99
CA GLU A 17 2.11 7.60 22.28
C GLU A 17 1.53 6.27 22.77
N LEU A 18 1.03 5.44 21.86
CA LEU A 18 0.43 4.14 22.16
C LEU A 18 1.43 2.98 22.25
N GLY A 19 2.72 3.23 21.96
CA GLY A 19 3.75 2.19 21.91
C GLY A 19 3.53 1.14 20.81
N VAL A 20 2.85 1.52 19.72
CA VAL A 20 2.54 0.63 18.59
C VAL A 20 3.56 0.86 17.48
N THR A 21 4.07 -0.22 16.90
CA THR A 21 4.94 -0.16 15.71
C THR A 21 4.11 -0.08 14.44
N LEU A 22 4.35 0.94 13.62
CA LEU A 22 3.79 1.03 12.27
C LEU A 22 4.69 0.27 11.31
N LYS A 23 4.11 -0.50 10.39
CA LYS A 23 4.87 -1.16 9.32
C LYS A 23 4.64 -0.45 8.00
N ALA A 24 5.70 0.09 7.41
CA ALA A 24 5.65 0.71 6.09
C ALA A 24 6.15 -0.26 5.01
N ARG A 25 5.46 -0.27 3.87
CA ARG A 25 5.88 -1.00 2.66
C ARG A 25 6.11 -0.01 1.53
N ARG A 26 7.15 -0.25 0.73
CA ARG A 26 7.46 0.52 -0.48
C ARG A 26 7.96 -0.42 -1.57
N THR A 27 7.60 -0.13 -2.81
CA THR A 27 7.89 -0.95 -4.01
C THR A 27 9.35 -0.92 -4.46
N THR A 28 10.17 -0.05 -3.88
CA THR A 28 11.61 0.06 -4.15
C THR A 28 12.40 -0.16 -2.87
N ALA A 29 13.41 -1.01 -2.95
CA ALA A 29 14.27 -1.34 -1.82
C ALA A 29 14.91 -0.08 -1.20
N LEU A 30 15.13 -0.10 0.13
CA LEU A 30 15.67 1.05 0.87
C LEU A 30 16.98 1.61 0.28
N PHE A 31 17.82 0.75 -0.29
CA PHE A 31 19.12 1.12 -0.87
C PHE A 31 19.02 1.91 -2.19
N THR A 32 17.86 1.93 -2.86
CA THR A 32 17.63 2.77 -4.05
C THR A 32 17.02 4.13 -3.73
N GLN A 33 16.76 4.43 -2.45
CA GLN A 33 16.08 5.66 -2.05
C GLN A 33 17.03 6.86 -1.99
N PRO A 34 16.55 8.09 -2.25
CA PRO A 34 17.29 9.32 -1.94
C PRO A 34 17.68 9.39 -0.45
N GLU A 35 18.81 10.02 -0.15
CA GLU A 35 19.36 10.07 1.22
C GLU A 35 18.36 10.68 2.23
N TRP A 36 17.67 11.76 1.85
CA TRP A 36 16.68 12.40 2.71
C TRP A 36 15.52 11.48 3.11
N VAL A 37 15.17 10.50 2.27
CA VAL A 37 14.13 9.50 2.59
C VAL A 37 14.63 8.54 3.66
N ARG A 38 15.88 8.10 3.54
CA ARG A 38 16.52 7.19 4.51
C ARG A 38 16.69 7.89 5.86
N GLN A 39 17.13 9.15 5.83
CA GLN A 39 17.23 9.98 7.02
C GLN A 39 15.87 10.13 7.70
N TRP A 40 14.80 10.44 6.96
CA TRP A 40 13.46 10.55 7.54
C TRP A 40 13.03 9.26 8.27
N PHE A 41 13.24 8.09 7.67
CA PHE A 41 12.94 6.83 8.37
C PHE A 41 13.84 6.56 9.58
N THR A 42 15.06 7.06 9.57
CA THR A 42 15.97 6.96 10.73
C THR A 42 15.49 7.84 11.89
N GLU A 43 14.91 9.00 11.57
CA GLU A 43 14.30 9.93 12.53
C GLU A 43 12.93 9.44 13.06
N HIS A 44 12.32 8.43 12.41
CA HIS A 44 11.01 7.86 12.72
C HIS A 44 11.08 6.34 13.01
N PRO A 45 11.77 5.92 14.09
CA PRO A 45 11.98 4.50 14.42
C PRO A 45 10.69 3.75 14.81
N GLU A 46 9.60 4.45 15.09
CA GLU A 46 8.26 3.86 15.26
C GLU A 46 7.72 3.23 13.97
N ILE A 47 8.34 3.53 12.82
CA ILE A 47 8.00 2.97 11.52
C ILE A 47 9.05 1.92 11.11
N GLU A 48 8.68 0.65 11.20
CA GLU A 48 9.46 -0.46 10.65
C GLU A 48 9.31 -0.49 9.13
N VAL A 49 10.42 -0.29 8.42
CA VAL A 49 10.45 -0.48 6.96
C VAL A 49 10.76 -1.93 6.65
N LEU A 50 9.80 -2.61 6.03
CA LEU A 50 9.96 -4.01 5.65
C LEU A 50 10.84 -4.14 4.41
N TYR A 51 11.70 -5.16 4.40
CA TYR A 51 12.42 -5.57 3.19
C TYR A 51 11.42 -6.04 2.12
N TRP A 52 11.67 -5.64 0.88
CA TRP A 52 10.84 -6.05 -0.25
C TRP A 52 11.72 -6.57 -1.39
N PRO A 53 11.44 -7.78 -1.91
CA PRO A 53 12.17 -8.30 -3.06
C PRO A 53 11.88 -7.47 -4.32
N ALA A 54 12.89 -7.31 -5.17
CA ALA A 54 12.74 -6.62 -6.44
C ALA A 54 11.86 -7.46 -7.39
N TYR A 55 11.10 -6.78 -8.26
CA TYR A 55 10.23 -7.42 -9.26
C TYR A 55 9.14 -8.35 -8.69
N SER A 56 8.68 -8.11 -7.46
CA SER A 56 7.60 -8.87 -6.83
C SER A 56 6.32 -8.04 -6.62
N PRO A 57 5.62 -7.63 -7.69
CA PRO A 57 4.32 -6.97 -7.59
C PRO A 57 3.24 -7.92 -7.05
N ASP A 58 3.39 -9.22 -7.31
CA ASP A 58 2.51 -10.28 -6.85
C ASP A 58 2.49 -10.41 -5.31
N LEU A 59 3.57 -10.01 -4.63
CA LEU A 59 3.58 -9.89 -3.17
C LEU A 59 2.90 -8.61 -2.65
N ASN A 60 2.70 -7.60 -3.50
CA ASN A 60 2.34 -6.25 -3.05
C ASN A 60 0.81 -6.09 -2.96
N PRO A 61 0.22 -6.04 -1.74
CA PRO A 61 -1.23 -6.08 -1.58
C PRO A 61 -1.97 -4.91 -2.23
N ILE A 62 -1.31 -3.76 -2.42
CA ILE A 62 -1.93 -2.59 -3.06
C ILE A 62 -2.25 -2.84 -4.54
N GLU A 63 -1.52 -3.75 -5.22
CA GLU A 63 -1.80 -4.09 -6.62
C GLU A 63 -3.19 -4.69 -6.77
N ASN A 64 -3.65 -5.48 -5.78
CA ASN A 64 -5.02 -5.99 -5.79
C ASN A 64 -6.04 -4.89 -5.51
N CYS A 65 -5.72 -3.88 -4.70
CA CYS A 65 -6.58 -2.71 -4.54
C CYS A 65 -6.74 -1.98 -5.89
N TRP A 66 -5.64 -1.75 -6.61
CA TRP A 66 -5.69 -1.16 -7.95
C TRP A 66 -6.44 -2.03 -8.94
N GLY A 67 -6.22 -3.34 -8.92
CA GLY A 67 -6.98 -4.30 -9.73
C GLY A 67 -8.48 -4.21 -9.49
N ASN A 68 -8.93 -4.06 -8.23
CA ASN A 68 -10.35 -3.86 -7.92
C ASN A 68 -10.89 -2.55 -8.50
N ILE A 69 -10.14 -1.45 -8.39
CA ILE A 69 -10.55 -0.13 -8.92
C ILE A 69 -10.64 -0.17 -10.45
N VAL A 70 -9.65 -0.78 -11.12
CA VAL A 70 -9.62 -0.90 -12.58
C VAL A 70 -10.71 -1.85 -13.07
N ASN A 71 -10.97 -2.94 -12.37
CA ASN A 71 -12.00 -3.91 -12.76
C ASN A 71 -13.43 -3.35 -12.63
N SER A 72 -13.65 -2.38 -11.75
CA SER A 72 -14.95 -1.69 -11.63
C SER A 72 -15.06 -0.45 -12.53
N TRP A 73 -13.97 -0.04 -13.17
CA TRP A 73 -13.94 1.12 -14.05
C TRP A 73 -14.62 0.81 -15.39
N ASP A 74 -15.57 1.66 -15.81
CA ASP A 74 -16.16 1.62 -17.16
C ASP A 74 -15.54 2.72 -18.05
N PRO A 75 -14.52 2.40 -18.86
CA PRO A 75 -13.90 3.38 -19.75
C PRO A 75 -14.83 3.86 -20.86
N ALA A 76 -15.95 3.19 -21.12
CA ALA A 76 -16.94 3.66 -22.09
C ALA A 76 -17.78 4.82 -21.53
N GLN A 77 -17.94 4.93 -20.22
CA GLN A 77 -18.70 6.01 -19.56
C GLN A 77 -17.79 7.07 -18.92
N GLU A 78 -16.62 6.67 -18.44
CA GLU A 78 -15.71 7.50 -17.66
C GLU A 78 -14.43 7.82 -18.44
N ARG A 79 -14.54 8.77 -19.37
CA ARG A 79 -13.52 9.04 -20.40
C ARG A 79 -12.59 10.20 -20.08
N THR A 80 -12.85 10.94 -19.01
CA THR A 80 -12.06 12.12 -18.64
C THR A 80 -11.20 11.84 -17.40
N PRO A 81 -10.05 12.52 -17.26
CA PRO A 81 -9.24 12.41 -16.04
C PRO A 81 -10.02 12.72 -14.76
N LEU A 82 -10.98 13.65 -14.81
CA LEU A 82 -11.82 13.98 -13.67
C LEU A 82 -12.77 12.85 -13.30
N GLN A 83 -13.38 12.18 -14.29
CA GLN A 83 -14.23 11.01 -14.04
C GLN A 83 -13.42 9.85 -13.45
N LEU A 84 -12.24 9.55 -14.01
CA LEU A 84 -11.36 8.52 -13.47
C LEU A 84 -10.91 8.82 -12.03
N LEU A 85 -10.60 10.09 -11.73
CA LEU A 85 -10.30 10.51 -10.36
C LEU A 85 -11.50 10.31 -9.43
N GLN A 86 -12.71 10.68 -9.87
CA GLN A 86 -13.93 10.53 -9.08
C GLN A 86 -14.27 9.06 -8.82
N HIS A 87 -14.10 8.19 -9.82
CA HIS A 87 -14.25 6.74 -9.70
C HIS A 87 -13.27 6.17 -8.69
N THR A 88 -11.98 6.51 -8.84
CA THR A 88 -10.91 6.08 -7.93
C THR A 88 -11.22 6.49 -6.49
N MET A 89 -11.64 7.74 -6.26
CA MET A 89 -12.01 8.22 -4.92
C MET A 89 -13.24 7.52 -4.35
N THR A 90 -14.23 7.21 -5.20
CA THR A 90 -15.44 6.48 -4.80
C THR A 90 -15.10 5.07 -4.34
N GLU A 91 -14.30 4.34 -5.13
CA GLU A 91 -13.84 2.99 -4.77
C GLU A 91 -12.93 3.00 -3.53
N TRP A 92 -12.08 4.01 -3.39
CA TRP A 92 -11.27 4.18 -2.18
C TRP A 92 -12.13 4.34 -0.93
N GLU A 93 -13.17 5.17 -0.99
CA GLU A 93 -14.11 5.34 0.12
C GLU A 93 -14.97 4.09 0.37
N ARG A 94 -15.24 3.28 -0.66
CA ARG A 94 -15.87 1.96 -0.50
C ARG A 94 -14.99 1.02 0.33
N PHE A 95 -13.67 0.98 0.08
CA PHE A 95 -12.75 0.21 0.91
C PHE A 95 -12.69 0.72 2.36
N ARG A 96 -12.70 2.04 2.56
CA ARG A 96 -12.70 2.61 3.93
C ARG A 96 -13.95 2.30 4.73
N ARG A 97 -15.12 2.21 4.07
CA ARG A 97 -16.39 1.88 4.72
C ARG A 97 -16.61 0.38 4.94
N ASN A 98 -15.86 -0.45 4.23
CA ASN A 98 -15.90 -1.91 4.35
C ASN A 98 -14.47 -2.46 4.43
N ASP A 99 -13.97 -2.53 5.65
CA ASP A 99 -12.62 -2.98 5.96
C ASP A 99 -12.38 -4.47 5.64
N GLY A 100 -13.43 -5.29 5.52
CA GLY A 100 -13.33 -6.70 5.19
C GLY A 100 -12.57 -6.99 3.89
N ILE A 101 -12.68 -6.11 2.88
CA ILE A 101 -11.92 -6.22 1.63
C ILE A 101 -10.42 -6.02 1.90
N ILE A 102 -10.07 -4.99 2.67
CA ILE A 102 -8.68 -4.67 2.98
C ILE A 102 -8.06 -5.74 3.89
N TYR A 103 -8.79 -6.23 4.89
CA TYR A 103 -8.31 -7.33 5.74
C TYR A 103 -8.05 -8.60 4.93
N LYS A 104 -8.92 -8.93 3.98
CA LYS A 104 -8.70 -10.08 3.08
C LYS A 104 -7.45 -9.89 2.22
N ILE A 105 -7.28 -8.71 1.62
CA ILE A 105 -6.12 -8.41 0.77
C ILE A 105 -4.82 -8.47 1.58
N VAL A 106 -4.77 -7.80 2.74
CA VAL A 106 -3.58 -7.80 3.61
C VAL A 106 -3.32 -9.20 4.18
N GLY A 107 -4.37 -9.93 4.57
CA GLY A 107 -4.29 -11.30 5.08
C GLY A 107 -3.70 -12.28 4.05
N SER A 108 -3.99 -12.08 2.75
CA SER A 108 -3.46 -12.93 1.67
C SER A 108 -1.94 -12.88 1.52
N VAL A 109 -1.25 -11.91 2.14
CA VAL A 109 0.22 -11.81 2.09
C VAL A 109 0.87 -13.07 2.67
N SER A 110 0.26 -13.71 3.68
CA SER A 110 0.78 -14.97 4.21
C SER A 110 0.75 -16.09 3.16
N ASP A 111 -0.35 -16.20 2.42
CA ASP A 111 -0.52 -17.23 1.39
C ASP A 111 0.42 -17.00 0.21
N ARG A 112 0.57 -15.75 -0.22
CA ARG A 112 1.55 -15.34 -1.24
C ARG A 112 2.97 -15.75 -0.86
N LEU A 113 3.37 -15.51 0.39
CA LEU A 113 4.70 -15.91 0.87
C LEU A 113 4.88 -17.43 0.86
N HIS A 114 3.84 -18.19 1.22
CA HIS A 114 3.88 -19.65 1.10
C HIS A 114 4.06 -20.11 -0.35
N GLU A 115 3.40 -19.46 -1.32
CA GLU A 115 3.59 -19.76 -2.74
C GLU A 115 4.98 -19.41 -3.25
N VAL A 116 5.55 -18.27 -2.85
CA VAL A 116 6.94 -17.92 -3.20
C VAL A 116 7.90 -19.00 -2.69
N ILE A 117 7.70 -19.49 -1.46
CA ILE A 117 8.51 -20.59 -0.92
C ILE A 117 8.30 -21.87 -1.72
N ALA A 118 7.06 -22.22 -2.05
CA ALA A 118 6.73 -23.42 -2.82
C ALA A 118 7.28 -23.36 -4.26
N HIS A 119 7.40 -22.17 -4.83
CA HIS A 119 7.93 -21.92 -6.17
C HIS A 119 9.42 -21.57 -6.18
N ASP A 120 10.14 -21.75 -5.07
CA ASP A 120 11.57 -21.45 -4.93
C ASP A 120 11.95 -20.02 -5.39
N GLY A 121 11.17 -19.04 -4.94
CA GLY A 121 11.34 -17.64 -5.34
C GLY A 121 10.63 -17.25 -6.65
N GLY A 122 9.93 -18.19 -7.29
CA GLY A 122 9.13 -17.94 -8.49
C GLY A 122 7.84 -17.15 -8.23
N TRP A 123 7.17 -16.79 -9.33
CA TRP A 123 5.92 -16.01 -9.34
C TRP A 123 4.77 -16.74 -8.63
N THR A 124 3.97 -15.99 -7.89
CA THR A 124 2.69 -16.49 -7.35
C THR A 124 1.56 -16.29 -8.38
N HIS A 125 0.38 -16.83 -8.08
CA HIS A 125 -0.80 -16.61 -8.95
C HIS A 125 -1.50 -15.25 -8.74
N TYR A 126 -0.98 -14.41 -7.84
CA TYR A 126 -1.59 -13.15 -7.38
C TYR A 126 -1.25 -11.93 -8.23
#